data_AF-A0A7R6WL05-F1
#
_entry.id   AF-A0A7R6WL05-F1
#
_cell.length_a   1.000
_cell.length_b   1.000
_cell.length_c   1.000
_cell.angle_alpha   90.00
_cell.angle_beta   90.00
_cell.angle_gamma   90.00
#
_symmetry.space_group_name_H-M   'P 1'
#
loop_
_entity.id
_entity.type
_entity.pdbx_description
1 polymer ?
#
loop_
_entity_poly.entity_id
_entity_poly.type
_entity_poly.pdbx_seq_one_letter_code
_entity_poly.pdbx_strand_id
1 'polypeptide(L)'
;MSDTTRRTGSCLCGGVHFVVTGQPTRVGLCHCKDCRKAGGSVYSAFAIWPRDAFETSGEVASYGTRSFCPTCGGRVAWIGDDEVEVMLGSLDVAPTDLEPQYELWTSRRETWLHALPGTEQFEHDRPIPEDAVPPPPRPLSDAVAHD
;
A
#
# COMPACT_ATOMS: atom_id res chain seq x y z
N MET A 1 20.77 15.06 7.40
CA MET A 1 20.76 15.43 5.97
C MET A 1 19.38 15.07 5.46
N SER A 2 18.60 16.03 4.94
CA SER A 2 17.28 15.71 4.40
C SER A 2 17.47 14.81 3.19
N ASP A 3 16.89 13.61 3.21
CA ASP A 3 16.83 12.76 2.03
C ASP A 3 15.99 13.47 0.96
N THR A 4 16.56 13.64 -0.24
CA THR A 4 15.98 14.37 -1.37
C THR A 4 15.35 13.43 -2.41
N THR A 5 15.26 12.14 -2.12
CA THR A 5 14.67 11.16 -3.05
C THR A 5 13.25 11.56 -3.42
N ARG A 6 12.91 11.59 -4.71
CA ARG A 6 11.58 11.96 -5.20
C ARG A 6 11.12 10.91 -6.20
N ARG A 7 9.90 10.41 -6.03
CA ARG A 7 9.28 9.45 -6.96
C ARG A 7 7.95 9.98 -7.45
N THR A 8 7.65 9.73 -8.71
CA THR A 8 6.36 10.08 -9.31
C THR A 8 5.57 8.80 -9.57
N GLY A 9 4.26 8.93 -9.50
CA GLY A 9 3.34 7.92 -9.98
C GLY A 9 2.14 8.56 -10.65
N SER A 10 1.44 7.74 -11.42
CA SER A 10 0.26 8.17 -12.16
C SER A 10 -0.75 7.03 -12.30
N CYS A 11 -2.01 7.40 -12.47
CA CYS A 11 -3.02 6.41 -12.84
C CYS A 11 -2.85 5.99 -14.31
N LEU A 12 -3.46 4.86 -14.69
CA LEU A 12 -3.33 4.29 -16.04
C LEU A 12 -3.65 5.27 -17.19
N CYS A 13 -4.58 6.20 -16.99
CA CYS A 13 -4.96 7.16 -18.04
C CYS A 13 -4.19 8.47 -17.97
N GLY A 14 -3.27 8.64 -17.01
CA GLY A 14 -2.52 9.88 -16.78
C GLY A 14 -3.36 11.06 -16.28
N GLY A 15 -4.61 10.84 -15.85
CA GLY A 15 -5.49 11.90 -15.36
C GLY A 15 -5.23 12.31 -13.90
N VAL A 16 -4.53 11.45 -13.16
CA VAL A 16 -4.08 11.70 -11.78
C VAL A 16 -2.59 11.44 -11.71
N HIS A 17 -1.87 12.37 -11.09
CA HIS A 17 -0.46 12.25 -10.76
C HIS A 17 -0.28 12.37 -9.25
N PHE A 18 0.77 11.74 -8.74
CA PHE A 18 1.20 11.92 -7.37
C PHE A 18 2.72 11.88 -7.25
N VAL A 19 3.20 12.41 -6.14
CA VAL A 19 4.62 12.50 -5.79
C VAL A 19 4.79 12.02 -4.35
N VAL A 20 5.83 11.24 -4.12
CA VAL A 20 6.36 10.96 -2.78
C VAL A 20 7.80 11.43 -2.66
N THR A 21 8.15 12.00 -1.50
CA THR A 21 9.50 12.51 -1.20
C THR A 21 10.13 11.81 0.00
N GLY A 22 11.45 11.64 -0.02
CA GLY A 22 12.23 10.90 0.97
C GLY A 22 12.04 9.38 0.87
N GLN A 23 12.74 8.65 1.74
CA GLN A 23 12.54 7.20 1.91
C GLN A 23 11.18 6.90 2.55
N PRO A 24 10.54 5.79 2.14
CA PRO A 24 9.42 5.26 2.88
C PRO A 24 9.88 4.79 4.27
N THR A 25 8.98 4.86 5.25
CA THR A 25 9.21 4.29 6.58
C THR A 25 9.18 2.76 6.54
N ARG A 26 8.45 2.18 5.58
CA ARG A 26 8.21 0.74 5.45
C ARG A 26 7.98 0.33 4.01
N VAL A 27 8.43 -0.87 3.64
CA VAL A 27 8.12 -1.53 2.38
C VAL A 27 7.71 -2.98 2.66
N GLY A 28 6.61 -3.46 2.08
CA GLY A 28 6.08 -4.79 2.37
C GLY A 28 5.25 -5.39 1.24
N LEU A 29 4.94 -6.68 1.39
CA LEU A 29 3.92 -7.37 0.59
C LEU A 29 2.71 -7.67 1.46
N CYS A 30 1.50 -7.59 0.89
CA CYS A 30 0.27 -7.96 1.61
C CYS A 30 -0.60 -8.90 0.79
N HIS A 31 -0.98 -10.02 1.41
CA HIS A 31 -1.80 -11.08 0.82
C HIS A 31 -3.28 -11.01 1.25
N CYS A 32 -3.69 -9.94 1.93
CA CYS A 32 -5.07 -9.82 2.41
C CYS A 32 -6.09 -9.67 1.25
N LYS A 33 -7.36 -10.02 1.53
CA LYS A 33 -8.45 -9.95 0.54
C LYS A 33 -8.60 -8.54 -0.05
N ASP A 34 -8.43 -7.50 0.77
CA ASP A 34 -8.57 -6.10 0.33
C ASP A 34 -7.46 -5.69 -0.64
N CYS A 35 -6.19 -5.96 -0.32
CA CYS A 35 -5.06 -5.69 -1.21
C CYS A 35 -5.21 -6.43 -2.54
N ARG A 36 -5.62 -7.71 -2.49
CA ARG A 36 -5.91 -8.52 -3.68
C ARG A 36 -7.01 -7.91 -4.54
N LYS A 37 -8.17 -7.59 -3.95
CA LYS A 37 -9.30 -6.96 -4.67
C LYS A 37 -8.97 -5.56 -5.18
N ALA A 38 -8.19 -4.79 -4.42
CA ALA A 38 -7.80 -3.43 -4.75
C ALA A 38 -6.84 -3.37 -5.95
N GLY A 39 -5.90 -4.31 -6.03
CA GLY A 39 -4.88 -4.34 -7.08
C GLY A 39 -5.15 -5.32 -8.23
N GLY A 40 -6.13 -6.22 -8.09
CA GLY A 40 -6.39 -7.29 -9.07
C GLY A 40 -5.28 -8.34 -9.16
N SER A 41 -4.33 -8.33 -8.22
CA SER A 41 -3.19 -9.24 -8.13
C SER A 41 -3.36 -10.21 -6.95
N VAL A 42 -2.54 -11.27 -6.91
CA VAL A 42 -2.51 -12.26 -5.83
C VAL A 42 -1.93 -11.72 -4.52
N TYR A 43 -1.20 -10.60 -4.58
CA TYR A 43 -0.77 -9.77 -3.45
C TYR A 43 -0.51 -8.34 -3.93
N SER A 44 -0.30 -7.41 -3.00
CA SER A 44 0.18 -6.06 -3.32
C SER A 44 1.54 -5.80 -2.70
N ALA A 45 2.47 -5.25 -3.49
CA ALA A 45 3.68 -4.63 -2.98
C ALA A 45 3.40 -3.16 -2.69
N PHE A 46 3.73 -2.71 -1.49
CA PHE A 46 3.42 -1.36 -1.03
C PHE A 46 4.59 -0.74 -0.26
N ALA A 47 4.60 0.57 -0.20
CA ALA A 47 5.50 1.33 0.65
C ALA A 47 4.74 2.48 1.32
N ILE A 48 5.19 2.86 2.50
CA ILE A 48 4.51 3.81 3.38
C ILE A 48 5.37 5.05 3.58
N TRP A 49 4.80 6.21 3.33
CA TRP A 49 5.42 7.51 3.59
C TRP A 49 4.63 8.28 4.66
N PRO A 50 5.28 9.21 5.38
CA PRO A 50 4.56 10.23 6.14
C PRO A 50 3.56 10.99 5.26
N ARG A 51 2.43 11.42 5.83
CA ARG A 51 1.39 12.12 5.07
C ARG A 51 1.90 13.39 4.39
N ASP A 52 2.76 14.15 5.04
CA ASP A 52 3.34 15.40 4.53
C ASP A 52 4.34 15.20 3.38
N ALA A 53 4.81 13.96 3.17
CA ALA A 53 5.69 13.59 2.06
C ALA A 53 4.92 13.20 0.78
N PHE A 54 3.58 13.28 0.77
CA PHE A 54 2.73 12.90 -0.36
C PHE A 54 1.93 14.09 -0.91
N GLU A 55 2.03 14.29 -2.21
CA GLU A 55 1.24 15.26 -2.97
C GLU A 55 0.53 14.58 -4.14
N THR A 56 -0.67 15.03 -4.49
CA THR A 56 -1.41 14.54 -5.65
C THR A 56 -2.09 15.67 -6.41
N SER A 57 -2.26 15.48 -7.72
CA SER A 57 -2.94 16.40 -8.62
C SER A 57 -3.86 15.64 -9.59
N GLY A 58 -4.89 16.33 -10.08
CA GLY A 58 -5.97 15.72 -10.86
C GLY A 58 -7.20 15.39 -10.01
N GLU A 59 -8.21 14.82 -10.65
CA GLU A 59 -9.46 14.44 -9.97
C GLU A 59 -9.30 13.08 -9.29
N VAL A 60 -9.46 13.05 -7.97
CA VAL A 60 -9.33 11.85 -7.14
C VAL A 60 -10.64 11.57 -6.43
N ALA A 61 -11.14 10.34 -6.59
CA ALA A 61 -12.26 9.82 -5.81
C ALA A 61 -11.74 8.90 -4.69
N SER A 62 -12.54 8.70 -3.65
CA SER A 62 -12.16 7.86 -2.51
C SER A 62 -13.27 6.93 -2.02
N TYR A 63 -12.86 5.82 -1.41
CA TYR A 63 -13.71 4.92 -0.63
C TYR A 63 -12.99 4.59 0.69
N GLY A 64 -13.41 5.22 1.78
CA GLY A 64 -12.58 5.28 2.99
C GLY A 64 -11.26 6.00 2.71
N THR A 65 -10.14 5.46 3.20
CA THR A 65 -8.79 6.00 2.92
C THR A 65 -8.28 5.69 1.51
N ARG A 66 -8.99 4.84 0.75
CA ARG A 66 -8.54 4.36 -0.56
C ARG A 66 -8.85 5.37 -1.65
N SER A 67 -7.82 5.88 -2.29
CA SER A 67 -7.90 6.89 -3.34
C SER A 67 -7.67 6.27 -4.73
N PHE A 68 -8.45 6.68 -5.71
CA PHE A 68 -8.40 6.18 -7.09
C PHE A 68 -8.83 7.25 -8.11
N CYS A 69 -8.41 7.08 -9.36
CA CYS A 69 -8.87 7.90 -10.47
C CYS A 69 -10.30 7.50 -10.87
N PRO A 70 -11.28 8.43 -10.89
CA PRO A 70 -12.66 8.12 -11.27
C PRO A 70 -12.80 7.74 -12.75
N THR A 71 -11.85 8.15 -13.60
CA THR A 71 -11.88 7.87 -15.04
C THR A 71 -11.46 6.45 -15.39
N CYS A 72 -10.34 5.98 -14.84
CA CYS A 72 -9.79 4.66 -15.20
C CYS A 72 -9.83 3.63 -14.05
N GLY A 73 -10.27 4.02 -12.86
CA GLY A 73 -10.24 3.17 -11.66
C GLY A 73 -8.82 2.93 -11.10
N GLY A 74 -7.79 3.48 -11.73
CA GLY A 74 -6.40 3.31 -11.33
C GLY A 74 -6.15 3.80 -9.90
N ARG A 75 -5.40 3.01 -9.14
CA ARG A 75 -5.08 3.31 -7.75
C ARG A 75 -4.11 4.48 -7.64
N VAL A 76 -4.36 5.35 -6.66
CA VAL A 76 -3.49 6.48 -6.33
C VAL A 76 -2.71 6.14 -5.07
N ALA A 77 -3.37 6.12 -3.92
CA ALA A 77 -2.77 5.75 -2.64
C ALA A 77 -3.86 5.35 -1.62
N TRP A 78 -3.47 4.84 -0.44
CA TRP A 78 -4.33 4.84 0.74
C TRP A 78 -3.86 5.96 1.65
N ILE A 79 -4.69 6.98 1.83
CA ILE A 79 -4.33 8.23 2.51
C ILE A 79 -4.99 8.20 3.89
N GLY A 80 -4.18 7.97 4.92
CA GLY A 80 -4.56 8.16 6.32
C GLY A 80 -4.20 9.55 6.82
N ASP A 81 -4.43 9.77 8.12
CA ASP A 81 -4.16 11.06 8.76
C ASP A 81 -2.65 11.34 8.86
N ASP A 82 -1.87 10.35 9.29
CA ASP A 82 -0.42 10.50 9.52
C ASP A 82 0.47 9.85 8.45
N GLU A 83 -0.08 8.89 7.69
CA GLU A 83 0.69 8.12 6.70
C GLU A 83 -0.09 7.86 5.41
N VAL A 84 0.67 7.62 4.34
CA VAL A 84 0.16 7.28 3.01
C VAL A 84 0.81 5.98 2.54
N GLU A 85 -0.01 4.99 2.20
CA GLU A 85 0.41 3.75 1.57
C GLU A 85 0.30 3.88 0.04
N VAL A 86 1.42 3.73 -0.65
CA VAL A 86 1.49 3.71 -2.11
C VAL A 86 1.76 2.29 -2.58
N MET A 87 0.94 1.80 -3.49
CA MET A 87 1.19 0.53 -4.16
C MET A 87 2.35 0.72 -5.14
N LEU A 88 3.43 -0.05 -5.02
CA LEU A 88 4.67 0.18 -5.78
C LEU A 88 4.45 0.13 -7.30
N GLY A 89 3.48 -0.66 -7.77
CA GLY A 89 3.13 -0.74 -9.19
C GLY A 89 2.43 0.50 -9.77
N SER A 90 2.13 1.51 -8.94
CA SER A 90 1.57 2.80 -9.38
C SER A 90 2.64 3.89 -9.57
N LEU A 91 3.91 3.59 -9.29
CA LEU A 91 5.04 4.48 -9.59
C LEU A 91 5.40 4.39 -11.07
N ASP A 92 5.76 5.53 -11.66
CA ASP A 92 6.05 5.64 -13.11
C ASP A 92 7.37 4.96 -13.49
N VAL A 93 8.30 4.88 -12.54
CA VAL A 93 9.59 4.21 -12.68
C VAL A 93 9.64 3.04 -11.71
N ALA A 94 10.07 1.87 -12.21
CA ALA A 94 10.20 0.66 -11.40
C ALA A 94 11.08 0.93 -10.15
N PRO A 95 10.54 0.78 -8.93
CA PRO A 95 11.23 1.17 -7.70
C PRO A 95 12.15 0.05 -7.21
N THR A 96 13.21 -0.25 -7.96
CA THR A 96 14.09 -1.40 -7.68
C THR A 96 14.87 -1.28 -6.37
N ASP A 97 14.94 -0.08 -5.79
CA ASP A 97 15.55 0.21 -4.50
C ASP A 97 14.58 0.08 -3.31
N LEU A 98 13.30 -0.15 -3.56
CA LEU A 98 12.28 -0.38 -2.52
C LEU A 98 12.04 -1.87 -2.33
N GLU A 99 12.97 -2.53 -1.64
CA GLU A 99 12.87 -3.96 -1.32
C GLU A 99 11.92 -4.20 -0.13
N PRO A 100 10.90 -5.08 -0.26
CA PRO A 100 10.05 -5.45 0.85
C PRO A 100 10.85 -6.08 1.99
N GLN A 101 10.52 -5.70 3.23
CA GLN A 101 11.15 -6.23 4.44
C GLN A 101 10.25 -7.23 5.18
N TYR A 102 8.96 -7.25 4.84
CA TYR A 102 7.97 -8.09 5.50
C TYR A 102 6.81 -8.45 4.57
N GLU A 103 6.11 -9.52 4.92
CA GLU A 103 4.89 -9.98 4.28
C GLU A 103 3.77 -10.12 5.29
N LEU A 104 2.61 -9.51 4.99
CA LEU A 104 1.42 -9.57 5.82
C LEU A 104 0.38 -10.54 5.26
N TRP A 105 -0.44 -11.06 6.16
CA TRP A 105 -1.55 -11.97 5.82
C TRP A 105 -1.09 -13.23 5.09
N THR A 106 0.08 -13.76 5.45
CA THR A 106 0.68 -14.94 4.78
C THR A 106 -0.19 -16.19 4.89
N SER A 107 -1.10 -16.25 5.86
CA SER A 107 -2.17 -17.26 5.96
C SER A 107 -3.08 -17.32 4.73
N ARG A 108 -3.15 -16.23 3.95
CA ARG A 108 -3.95 -16.10 2.71
C ARG A 108 -3.09 -16.13 1.44
N ARG A 109 -1.80 -16.45 1.55
CA ARG A 109 -0.89 -16.59 0.40
C ARG A 109 -1.32 -17.78 -0.46
N GLU A 110 -1.24 -17.60 -1.77
CA GLU A 110 -1.45 -18.69 -2.72
C GLU A 110 -0.40 -19.80 -2.52
N THR A 111 -0.82 -21.06 -2.52
CA THR A 111 0.07 -22.20 -2.16
C THR A 111 1.23 -22.42 -3.11
N TRP A 112 1.13 -21.91 -4.34
CA TRP A 112 2.18 -21.95 -5.36
C TRP A 112 3.16 -20.78 -5.27
N LEU A 113 2.90 -19.78 -4.43
CA LEU A 113 3.75 -18.62 -4.25
C LEU A 113 4.67 -18.80 -3.04
N HIS A 114 5.97 -18.64 -3.24
CA HIS A 114 6.96 -18.74 -2.18
C HIS A 114 7.14 -17.41 -1.43
N ALA A 115 7.60 -17.51 -0.18
CA ALA A 115 8.02 -16.33 0.58
C ALA A 115 9.17 -15.60 -0.12
N LEU A 116 9.17 -14.28 -0.06
CA LEU A 116 10.30 -13.49 -0.50
C LEU A 116 11.47 -13.71 0.48
N PRO A 117 12.65 -14.17 0.03
CA PRO A 117 13.76 -14.45 0.92
C PRO A 117 14.15 -13.21 1.75
N GLY A 118 14.41 -13.41 3.04
CA GLY A 118 14.84 -12.34 3.95
C GLY A 118 13.72 -11.48 4.53
N THR A 119 12.46 -11.71 4.17
CA THR A 119 11.32 -10.95 4.73
C THR A 119 10.73 -11.58 5.97
N GLU A 120 10.38 -10.74 6.96
CA GLU A 120 9.57 -11.17 8.09
C GLU A 120 8.18 -11.63 7.63
N GLN A 121 7.63 -12.68 8.25
CA GLN A 121 6.37 -13.29 7.83
C GLN A 121 5.32 -13.11 8.92
N PHE A 122 4.19 -12.50 8.60
CA PHE A 122 3.08 -12.30 9.53
C PHE A 122 1.81 -12.98 9.00
N GLU A 123 1.22 -13.88 9.79
CA GLU A 123 -0.03 -14.56 9.42
C GLU A 123 -1.20 -13.58 9.24
N HIS A 124 -1.13 -12.40 9.86
CA HIS A 124 -2.11 -11.31 9.83
C HIS A 124 -1.41 -9.94 9.72
N ASP A 125 -1.97 -8.90 10.35
CA ASP A 125 -1.32 -7.60 10.50
C ASP A 125 -0.08 -7.71 11.40
N ARG A 126 0.81 -6.71 11.32
CA ARG A 126 1.94 -6.64 12.24
C ARG A 126 1.44 -6.40 13.66
N PRO A 127 2.13 -6.91 14.69
CA PRO A 127 1.87 -6.54 16.07
C PRO A 127 1.91 -5.02 16.23
N ILE A 128 0.86 -4.48 16.84
CA ILE A 128 0.81 -3.09 17.27
C ILE A 128 1.48 -3.05 18.66
N PRO A 129 2.38 -2.09 18.94
CA PRO A 129 2.89 -1.91 20.30
C PRO A 129 1.75 -1.77 21.30
N GLU A 130 1.87 -2.35 22.50
CA GLU A 130 0.77 -2.40 23.49
C GLU A 130 0.19 -1.02 23.82
N ASP A 131 1.00 0.03 23.76
CA ASP A 131 0.59 1.41 24.08
C ASP A 131 0.05 2.22 22.88
N ALA A 132 -0.01 1.64 21.68
CA ALA A 132 -0.47 2.34 20.49
C ALA A 132 -1.99 2.24 20.32
N VAL A 133 -2.60 3.34 19.83
CA VAL A 133 -4.03 3.36 19.49
C VAL A 133 -4.26 2.40 18.32
N PRO A 134 -5.16 1.40 18.44
CA PRO A 134 -5.41 0.46 17.36
C PRO A 134 -5.99 1.20 16.15
N PRO A 135 -5.59 0.84 14.92
CA PRO A 135 -6.14 1.45 13.72
C PRO A 135 -7.64 1.12 13.64
N PRO A 136 -8.44 1.98 12.98
CA PRO A 136 -9.83 1.66 12.72
C PRO A 136 -9.93 0.32 11.97
N PRO A 137 -10.98 -0.49 12.23
CA PRO A 137 -11.16 -1.76 11.55
C PRO A 137 -11.22 -1.55 10.03
N ARG A 138 -10.54 -2.42 9.28
CA ARG A 138 -10.56 -2.35 7.81
C ARG A 138 -11.99 -2.61 7.29
N PRO A 139 -12.44 -1.93 6.22
CA PRO A 139 -13.82 -2.05 5.78
C PRO A 139 -14.13 -3.42 5.14
N LEU A 140 -15.32 -3.94 5.46
CA LEU A 140 -16.10 -5.07 4.95
C LEU A 140 -15.47 -6.47 4.77
N SER A 141 -14.21 -6.65 4.35
CA SER A 141 -13.72 -8.02 4.07
C SER A 141 -13.39 -8.87 5.29
N ASP A 142 -13.30 -8.23 6.47
CA ASP A 142 -13.14 -8.89 7.76
C ASP A 142 -14.47 -8.95 8.57
N ALA A 143 -15.58 -8.38 8.06
CA ALA A 143 -16.92 -8.54 8.65
C ALA A 143 -17.52 -9.94 8.42
N VAL A 144 -16.88 -10.76 7.58
CA VAL A 144 -17.23 -12.17 7.37
C VAL A 144 -16.01 -13.02 7.70
N ALA A 145 -15.71 -13.10 8.99
CA ALA A 145 -14.91 -14.19 9.53
C ALA A 145 -15.80 -15.44 9.65
N HIS A 146 -16.21 -16.06 8.54
CA HIS A 146 -16.80 -17.41 8.51
C HIS A 146 -16.64 -18.00 7.10
N ASP A 147 -15.54 -18.73 6.87
CA ASP A 147 -15.48 -20.19 6.62
C ASP A 147 -14.02 -20.56 6.27
#